data_AF-A0A914T107-F1
#
_entry.id   AF-A0A914T107-F1
#
_cell.length_a   1.000
_cell.length_b   1.000
_cell.length_c   1.000
_cell.angle_alpha   90.00
_cell.angle_beta   90.00
_cell.angle_gamma   90.00
#
_symmetry.space_group_name_H-M   'P 1'
#
loop_
_entity.id
_entity.type
_entity.pdbx_description
1 polymer ?
#
loop_
_entity_poly.entity_id
_entity_poly.type
_entity_poly.pdbx_seq_one_letter_code
_entity_poly.pdbx_strand_id
1 'polypeptide(L)'
;MLVGMVDVIFSDVAQPDQARIVAYNAQYFLKNGGHCVISIKANCIDSTAAPEVVFAQEINKLKAEKFKAKEQVTLEPYERDHAKEQVTLEPYERDHAMVVAAYRVVKKGE
;
A
#
# COMPACT_ATOMS: atom_id res chain seq x y z
N MET A 1 12.51 23.21 -11.22
CA MET A 1 12.25 21.99 -12.01
C MET A 1 10.96 21.37 -11.48
N LEU A 2 9.90 21.31 -12.28
CA LEU A 2 8.62 20.69 -11.91
C LEU A 2 8.64 19.21 -12.32
N VAL A 3 8.15 18.32 -11.47
CA VAL A 3 8.04 16.89 -11.77
C VAL A 3 6.94 16.69 -12.82
N GLY A 4 7.27 15.99 -13.92
CA GLY A 4 6.31 15.64 -14.95
C GLY A 4 5.46 14.43 -14.58
N MET A 5 4.56 14.01 -15.49
CA MET A 5 3.76 12.81 -15.29
C MET A 5 4.63 11.55 -15.25
N VAL A 6 4.39 10.68 -14.27
CA VAL A 6 5.15 9.45 -14.02
C VAL A 6 4.35 8.20 -14.40
N ASP A 7 5.05 7.10 -14.66
CA ASP A 7 4.45 5.81 -14.99
C ASP A 7 4.16 4.96 -13.73
N VAL A 8 4.95 5.16 -12.67
CA VAL A 8 4.86 4.38 -11.43
C VAL A 8 5.02 5.30 -10.21
N ILE A 9 4.20 5.08 -9.18
CA ILE A 9 4.41 5.61 -7.83
C ILE A 9 4.81 4.46 -6.91
N PHE A 10 5.94 4.59 -6.22
CA PHE A 10 6.30 3.74 -5.10
C PHE A 10 6.05 4.50 -3.80
N SER A 11 5.37 3.89 -2.84
CA SER A 11 5.06 4.52 -1.55
C SER A 11 5.43 3.60 -0.39
N ASP A 12 6.38 4.07 0.42
CA ASP A 12 6.81 3.46 1.69
C ASP A 12 6.67 4.47 2.84
N VAL A 13 5.54 5.17 2.82
CA VAL A 13 5.20 6.18 3.82
C VAL A 13 4.42 5.52 4.94
N ALA A 14 5.02 5.46 6.14
CA ALA A 14 4.38 4.91 7.35
C ALA A 14 3.43 5.95 7.99
N GLN A 15 2.27 6.19 7.38
CA GLN A 15 1.22 7.08 7.91
C GLN A 15 -0.16 6.39 7.90
N PRO A 16 -1.02 6.62 8.90
CA PRO A 16 -2.37 6.03 8.92
C PRO A 16 -3.26 6.40 7.72
N ASP A 17 -2.96 7.51 7.04
CA ASP A 17 -3.68 8.00 5.86
C ASP A 17 -2.91 7.77 4.54
N GLN A 18 -2.04 6.76 4.49
CA GLN A 18 -1.20 6.41 3.33
C GLN A 18 -2.00 6.28 2.02
N ALA A 19 -3.14 5.57 2.00
CA ALA A 19 -3.96 5.45 0.80
C ALA A 19 -4.39 6.81 0.23
N ARG A 20 -4.74 7.77 1.11
CA ARG A 20 -5.14 9.12 0.72
C ARG A 20 -3.96 9.88 0.11
N ILE A 21 -2.77 9.78 0.73
CA ILE A 21 -1.54 10.41 0.23
C ILE A 21 -1.19 9.89 -1.17
N VAL A 22 -1.23 8.57 -1.37
CA VAL A 22 -0.95 7.95 -2.67
C VAL A 22 -1.98 8.36 -3.72
N ALA A 23 -3.26 8.42 -3.36
CA ALA A 23 -4.32 8.86 -4.25
C ALA A 23 -4.14 10.31 -4.72
N TYR A 24 -3.82 11.23 -3.81
CA TYR A 24 -3.53 12.62 -4.20
C TYR A 24 -2.34 12.69 -5.16
N ASN A 25 -1.23 12.01 -4.85
CA ASN A 25 -0.07 11.99 -5.74
C ASN A 25 -0.41 11.40 -7.12
N ALA A 26 -1.24 10.36 -7.16
CA ALA A 26 -1.66 9.76 -8.41
C ALA A 26 -2.55 10.67 -9.26
N GLN A 27 -3.46 11.42 -8.63
CA GLN A 27 -4.33 12.37 -9.33
C GLN A 27 -3.54 13.47 -10.04
N TYR A 28 -2.43 13.93 -9.45
CA TYR A 28 -1.63 15.02 -10.02
C TYR A 28 -0.50 14.55 -10.94
N PHE A 29 0.11 13.40 -10.65
CA PHE A 29 1.37 13.00 -11.28
C PHE A 29 1.32 11.64 -11.97
N LEU A 30 0.38 10.74 -11.67
CA LEU A 30 0.37 9.41 -12.27
C LEU A 30 -0.42 9.42 -13.59
N LYS A 31 0.19 8.87 -14.65
CA LYS A 31 -0.49 8.69 -15.93
C LYS A 31 -1.69 7.77 -15.77
N ASN A 32 -2.72 7.97 -16.60
CA ASN A 32 -3.85 7.05 -16.64
C ASN A 32 -3.37 5.66 -17.10
N GLY A 33 -3.71 4.61 -16.35
CA GLY A 33 -3.19 3.26 -16.56
C GLY A 33 -1.82 3.01 -15.90
N GLY A 34 -1.22 4.03 -15.27
CA GLY A 34 0.00 3.90 -14.49
C GLY A 34 -0.17 3.02 -13.25
N HIS A 35 0.94 2.64 -12.65
CA HIS A 35 0.96 1.71 -11.52
C HIS A 35 1.32 2.40 -10.21
N CYS A 36 0.80 1.89 -9.10
CA CYS A 36 1.36 2.16 -7.80
C CYS A 36 1.78 0.85 -7.13
N VAL A 37 2.84 0.98 -6.35
CA VAL A 37 3.37 -0.07 -5.48
C VAL A 37 3.42 0.53 -4.09
N ILE A 38 2.65 -0.05 -3.17
CA ILE A 38 2.45 0.48 -1.83
C ILE A 38 2.94 -0.56 -0.84
N SER A 39 3.89 -0.15 0.00
CA SER A 39 4.37 -0.88 1.16
C SER A 39 3.46 -0.53 2.35
N ILE A 40 2.68 -1.50 2.82
CA ILE A 40 1.71 -1.34 3.90
C ILE A 40 2.24 -2.05 5.13
N LYS A 41 2.56 -1.25 6.16
CA LYS A 41 2.86 -1.74 7.50
C LYS A 41 1.64 -1.60 8.39
N ALA A 42 0.96 -2.71 8.67
CA ALA A 42 -0.30 -2.76 9.41
C ALA A 42 -0.19 -2.07 10.77
N ASN A 43 0.89 -2.33 11.49
CA ASN A 43 1.15 -1.76 12.81
C ASN A 43 1.33 -0.23 12.82
N CYS A 44 1.72 0.38 11.69
CA CYS A 44 1.81 1.84 11.57
C CYS A 44 0.46 2.50 11.27
N ILE A 45 -0.53 1.72 10.82
CA ILE A 45 -1.87 2.21 10.48
C ILE A 45 -2.81 2.00 11.67
N ASP A 46 -2.87 0.77 12.18
CA ASP A 46 -3.65 0.39 13.34
C ASP A 46 -2.97 -0.78 14.05
N SER A 47 -2.34 -0.50 15.19
CA SER A 47 -1.63 -1.50 16.00
C SER A 47 -2.57 -2.39 16.83
N THR A 48 -3.88 -2.16 16.78
CA THR A 48 -4.88 -2.91 17.56
C THR A 48 -5.66 -3.91 16.72
N ALA A 49 -5.66 -3.73 15.39
CA ALA A 49 -6.34 -4.59 14.45
C ALA A 49 -5.41 -5.69 13.91
N ALA A 50 -5.98 -6.83 13.54
CA ALA A 50 -5.23 -7.88 12.85
C ALA A 50 -4.72 -7.37 11.47
N PRO A 51 -3.49 -7.71 11.05
CA PRO A 51 -2.92 -7.22 9.80
C PRO A 51 -3.78 -7.46 8.57
N GLU A 52 -4.43 -8.63 8.47
CA GLU A 52 -5.31 -8.97 7.35
C GLU A 52 -6.49 -7.99 7.23
N VAL A 53 -7.01 -7.52 8.36
CA VAL A 53 -8.09 -6.53 8.41
C VAL A 53 -7.59 -5.18 7.91
N VAL A 54 -6.39 -4.76 8.35
CA VAL A 54 -5.77 -3.50 7.92
C VAL A 54 -5.50 -3.51 6.42
N PHE A 55 -4.95 -4.62 5.89
CA PHE A 55 -4.71 -4.76 4.45
C PHE A 55 -6.01 -4.67 3.64
N ALA A 56 -7.06 -5.37 4.08
CA ALA A 56 -8.36 -5.31 3.40
C ALA A 56 -8.95 -3.90 3.42
N GLN A 57 -8.81 -3.17 4.54
CA GLN A 57 -9.25 -1.78 4.65
C GLN A 57 -8.49 -0.85 3.71
N GLU A 58 -7.15 -0.93 3.68
CA GLU A 58 -6.33 -0.10 2.78
C GLU A 58 -6.63 -0.39 1.30
N ILE A 59 -6.79 -1.66 0.92
CA ILE A 59 -7.20 -2.04 -0.44
C ILE A 59 -8.56 -1.44 -0.79
N ASN A 60 -9.51 -1.43 0.15
CA ASN A 60 -10.83 -0.84 -0.07
C ASN A 60 -10.76 0.69 -0.21
N LYS A 61 -9.91 1.37 0.57
CA LYS A 61 -9.66 2.82 0.42
C LYS A 61 -9.07 3.13 -0.97
N LEU A 62 -8.07 2.35 -1.41
CA LEU A 62 -7.47 2.50 -2.74
C LEU A 62 -8.50 2.27 -3.87
N LYS A 63 -9.40 1.28 -3.73
CA LYS A 63 -10.49 1.05 -4.68
C LYS A 63 -11.43 2.26 -4.79
N ALA A 64 -11.78 2.87 -3.66
CA ALA A 64 -12.59 4.09 -3.64
C ALA A 64 -11.90 5.24 -4.40
N GLU A 65 -10.57 5.28 -4.38
CA GLU A 65 -9.71 6.24 -5.08
C GLU A 65 -9.36 5.83 -6.53
N LYS A 66 -10.17 4.94 -7.14
CA LYS A 66 -10.05 4.52 -8.55
C LYS A 66 -8.82 3.68 -8.87
N PHE A 67 -8.19 3.07 -7.86
CA PHE A 67 -7.19 2.04 -8.09
C PHE A 67 -7.83 0.67 -8.24
N LYS A 68 -7.26 -0.14 -9.11
CA LYS A 68 -7.54 -1.57 -9.21
C LYS A 68 -6.34 -2.34 -8.68
N ALA A 69 -6.47 -2.88 -7.47
CA ALA A 69 -5.47 -3.80 -6.92
C ALA A 69 -5.31 -5.00 -7.85
N LYS A 70 -4.07 -5.32 -8.21
CA LYS A 70 -3.70 -6.45 -9.08
C LYS A 70 -3.14 -7.61 -8.27
N GLU A 71 -2.27 -7.29 -7.34
CA GLU A 71 -1.51 -8.28 -6.59
C GLU A 71 -1.24 -7.75 -5.17
N GLN A 72 -1.26 -8.67 -4.20
CA GLN A 72 -0.85 -8.43 -2.82
C GLN A 72 0.14 -9.53 -2.46
N VAL A 73 1.31 -9.14 -1.99
CA VAL A 73 2.39 -10.06 -1.58
C VAL A 73 2.82 -9.68 -0.17
N THR A 74 2.82 -10.64 0.74
CA THR A 74 3.41 -10.48 2.07
C THR A 74 4.93 -10.61 1.96
N LEU A 75 5.69 -9.73 2.62
CA LEU A 75 7.16 -9.66 2.48
C LEU A 75 7.94 -10.64 3.38
N GLU A 76 7.25 -11.65 3.92
CA GLU A 76 7.89 -12.68 4.73
C GLU A 76 8.88 -13.53 3.90
N PRO A 77 10.08 -13.84 4.43
CA PRO A 77 10.59 -13.60 5.79
C PRO A 77 11.53 -12.38 5.95
N TYR A 78 11.57 -11.42 5.02
CA TYR A 78 12.68 -10.45 4.91
C TYR A 78 12.51 -9.16 5.73
N GLU A 79 11.34 -8.92 6.30
CA GLU A 79 11.04 -7.77 7.16
C GLU A 79 10.65 -8.24 8.56
N ARG A 80 11.46 -7.92 9.58
CA ARG A 80 11.15 -8.20 10.98
C ARG A 80 11.79 -7.26 12.02
N ASP A 81 12.47 -6.17 11.64
CA ASP A 81 13.63 -5.64 12.39
C ASP A 81 14.76 -6.68 12.43
N HIS A 82 15.88 -6.34 11.80
CA HIS A 82 17.02 -7.22 11.65
C HIS A 82 17.66 -7.55 13.02
N ALA A 83 17.64 -8.85 13.37
CA ALA A 83 18.32 -9.53 14.48
C ALA A 83 17.84 -9.23 15.91
N LYS A 84 17.12 -10.20 16.50
CA LYS A 84 17.37 -10.72 17.85
C LYS A 84 16.67 -12.07 18.07
N GLU A 85 17.53 -13.06 18.25
CA GLU A 85 17.43 -14.23 19.15
C GLU A 85 16.11 -15.01 19.26
N GLN A 86 16.22 -16.27 18.89
CA GLN A 86 15.23 -17.32 18.87
C GLN A 86 14.85 -17.76 20.30
N VAL A 87 13.76 -17.25 20.88
CA VAL A 87 13.09 -17.86 22.05
C VAL A 87 11.57 -17.60 21.96
N THR A 88 10.78 -18.65 22.22
CA THR A 88 9.31 -18.79 22.28
C THR A 88 8.51 -18.83 20.96
N LEU A 89 7.72 -19.91 20.83
CA LEU A 89 6.80 -20.22 19.74
C LEU A 89 5.54 -19.36 19.88
N GLU A 90 5.52 -18.19 19.23
CA GLU A 90 4.30 -17.44 18.93
C GLU A 90 4.20 -17.25 17.41
N PRO A 91 2.97 -17.26 16.83
CA PRO A 91 2.80 -17.15 15.39
C PRO A 91 3.36 -15.80 14.91
N TYR A 92 4.32 -15.86 13.99
CA TYR A 92 4.91 -14.71 13.29
C TYR A 92 3.83 -13.69 12.92
N GLU A 93 3.81 -12.51 13.56
CA GLU A 93 2.82 -11.47 13.27
C GLU A 93 3.11 -10.86 11.90
N ARG A 94 2.17 -11.07 10.96
CA ARG A 94 2.30 -10.78 9.53
C ARG A 94 2.01 -9.32 9.21
N ASP A 95 2.78 -8.39 9.74
CA ASP A 95 2.40 -6.98 9.75
C ASP A 95 2.76 -6.19 8.49
N HIS A 96 3.44 -6.78 7.50
CA HIS A 96 3.92 -6.05 6.32
C HIS A 96 3.58 -6.72 4.98
N ALA A 97 3.03 -5.93 4.04
CA ALA A 97 2.68 -6.39 2.70
C ALA A 97 2.91 -5.32 1.63
N MET A 98 3.25 -5.75 0.41
CA MET A 98 3.24 -4.92 -0.78
C MET A 98 1.98 -5.14 -1.60
N VAL A 99 1.34 -4.04 -1.98
CA VAL A 99 0.18 -4.03 -2.87
C VAL A 99 0.56 -3.34 -4.18
N VAL A 100 0.35 -4.05 -5.29
CA VAL A 100 0.48 -3.48 -6.64
C VAL A 100 -0.91 -3.14 -7.15
N ALA A 101 -1.13 -1.90 -7.56
CA ALA A 101 -2.40 -1.46 -8.13
C ALA A 101 -2.20 -0.65 -9.41
N ALA A 102 -3.21 -0.68 -10.28
CA ALA A 102 -3.26 0.18 -11.46
C ALA A 102 -4.26 1.32 -11.24
N TYR A 103 -3.86 2.54 -11.56
CA TYR A 103 -4.70 3.71 -11.45
C TYR A 103 -5.48 3.91 -12.75
N ARG A 104 -6.80 4.10 -12.67
CA ARG A 104 -7.63 4.39 -13.84
C ARG A 104 -8.59 5.52 -13.58
N VAL A 105 -8.48 6.59 -14.36
CA VAL A 105 -9.49 7.66 -14.34
C VAL A 105 -10.69 7.17 -15.15
N VAL A 106 -11.82 6.94 -14.49
CA VAL A 106 -13.11 6.73 -15.16
C VAL A 106 -13.53 8.07 -15.77
N LYS A 107 -13.70 8.12 -17.10
CA LYS A 107 -14.26 9.32 -17.73
C LYS A 107 -15.68 9.51 -17.20
N LYS A 108 -15.99 10.72 -16.73
CA LYS A 108 -17.31 11.08 -16.25
C LYS A 108 -18.22 11.20 -17.49
N GLY A 109 -18.93 10.13 -17.87
CA GLY A 109 -19.92 10.17 -18.96
C GLY A 109 -19.97 8.99 -19.94
N GLU A 110 -19.74 7.75 -19.52
CA GLU A 110 -20.23 6.55 -20.23
C GLU A 110 -21.05 5.70 -19.27
#